data_AF-A0A1J3CVC7-F1
#
_entry.id   AF-A0A1J3CVC7-F1
#
_cell.length_a   1.000
_cell.length_b   1.000
_cell.length_c   1.000
_cell.angle_alpha   90.00
_cell.angle_beta   90.00
_cell.angle_gamma   90.00
#
_symmetry.space_group_name_H-M   'P 1'
#
loop_
_entity.id
_entity.type
_entity.pdbx_description
1 polymer ?
#
loop_
_entity_poly.entity_id
_entity_poly.type
_entity_poly.pdbx_seq_one_letter_code
_entity_poly.pdbx_strand_id
1 'polypeptide(L)'
;YDEFMYFVGDSAKEFKLPNVIFSTTNATTFVCRSVFEKLYANNVLAPLKDSKRQQDELVPDFHPLRYKDFPVSRWAPLESIVELYRNTVDKRKASSVIINTASCLESSSLSWLQQQLEIPVYPIGPLHMVASAPTSLLEENKSCIEWLNKRKVNSVIYISL
;
A
#
# COMPACT_ATOMS: atom_id res chain seq x y z
N TYR A 1 3.54 14.17 -2.77
CA TYR A 1 4.76 13.37 -2.53
C TYR A 1 4.37 11.94 -2.16
N ASP A 2 5.27 10.97 -2.30
CA ASP A 2 5.02 9.57 -1.94
C ASP A 2 4.73 9.42 -0.44
N GLU A 3 3.81 8.53 -0.07
CA GLU A 3 3.37 8.35 1.32
C GLU A 3 4.50 8.09 2.33
N PHE A 4 5.59 7.42 1.92
CA PHE A 4 6.74 7.13 2.77
C PHE A 4 7.71 8.31 2.90
N MET A 5 7.58 9.35 2.07
CA MET A 5 8.34 10.59 2.19
C MET A 5 7.67 11.55 3.19
N TYR A 6 7.28 11.05 4.37
CA TYR A 6 6.48 11.80 5.35
C TYR A 6 7.17 13.10 5.85
N PHE A 7 8.50 13.17 5.77
CA PHE A 7 9.28 14.38 6.08
C PHE A 7 8.95 15.56 5.17
N VAL A 8 8.48 15.32 3.93
CA VAL A 8 8.12 16.37 2.97
C VAL A 8 6.94 17.22 3.48
N GLY A 9 6.12 16.67 4.37
CA GLY A 9 5.00 17.41 4.95
C GLY A 9 5.42 18.66 5.72
N ASP A 10 6.56 18.61 6.41
CA ASP A 10 7.11 19.78 7.12
C ASP A 10 7.66 20.82 6.15
N SER A 11 8.41 20.38 5.13
CA SER A 11 8.90 21.29 4.09
C SER A 11 7.75 21.96 3.34
N ALA A 12 6.71 21.21 2.93
CA ALA A 12 5.55 21.78 2.25
C ALA A 12 4.86 22.84 3.11
N LYS A 13 4.74 22.62 4.42
CA LYS A 13 4.18 23.59 5.37
C LYS A 13 5.04 24.84 5.49
N GLU A 14 6.36 24.70 5.62
CA GLU A 14 7.31 25.81 5.72
C GLU A 14 7.24 26.73 4.50
N PHE A 15 7.23 26.14 3.30
CA PHE A 15 7.15 26.88 2.04
C PHE A 15 5.72 27.24 1.61
N LYS A 16 4.70 26.95 2.45
CA LYS A 16 3.27 27.21 2.17
C LYS A 16 2.78 26.60 0.85
N LEU A 17 3.27 25.40 0.53
CA LEU A 17 2.89 24.64 -0.66
C LEU A 17 1.72 23.69 -0.35
N PRO A 18 0.90 23.32 -1.36
CA PRO A 18 -0.11 22.28 -1.19
C PRO A 18 0.53 20.96 -0.76
N ASN A 19 0.03 20.40 0.35
CA ASN A 19 0.48 19.11 0.85
C ASN A 19 -0.47 18.00 0.35
N VAL A 20 -0.13 17.41 -0.79
CA VAL A 20 -0.88 16.29 -1.36
C VAL A 20 -0.02 15.03 -1.30
N ILE A 21 -0.55 14.00 -0.64
CA ILE A 21 0.10 12.70 -0.52
C ILE A 21 -0.39 11.79 -1.64
N PHE A 22 0.53 11.02 -2.21
CA PHE A 22 0.23 9.96 -3.16
C PHE A 22 0.64 8.60 -2.59
N SER A 23 -0.33 7.70 -2.45
CA SER A 23 -0.12 6.30 -2.10
C SER A 23 0.00 5.49 -3.39
N THR A 24 1.20 4.98 -3.64
CA THR A 24 1.47 4.00 -4.71
C THR A 24 0.89 2.63 -4.40
N THR A 25 0.58 2.38 -3.11
CA THR A 25 -0.05 1.15 -2.63
C THR A 25 -1.58 1.25 -2.62
N ASN A 26 -2.24 0.09 -2.59
CA ASN A 26 -3.69 -0.02 -2.56
C ASN A 26 -4.30 0.42 -1.20
N ALA A 27 -5.62 0.64 -1.16
CA ALA A 27 -6.30 1.16 0.02
C ALA A 27 -6.26 0.18 1.20
N THR A 28 -6.39 -1.12 0.94
CA THR A 28 -6.39 -2.13 2.01
C THR A 28 -5.04 -2.21 2.72
N THR A 29 -3.94 -2.15 1.99
CA THR A 29 -2.59 -2.09 2.59
C THR A 29 -2.44 -0.83 3.44
N PHE A 30 -3.00 0.30 3.01
CA PHE A 30 -3.01 1.53 3.82
C PHE A 30 -3.75 1.29 5.14
N VAL A 31 -4.96 0.74 5.10
CA VAL A 31 -5.74 0.40 6.32
C VAL A 31 -4.93 -0.50 7.24
N CYS A 32 -4.31 -1.57 6.70
CA CYS A 32 -3.46 -2.48 7.47
C CYS A 32 -2.32 -1.74 8.20
N ARG A 33 -1.66 -0.78 7.54
CA ARG A 33 -0.64 0.07 8.18
C ARG A 33 -1.24 0.96 9.26
N SER A 34 -2.43 1.53 9.03
CA SER A 34 -3.10 2.43 9.98
C SER A 34 -3.55 1.76 11.27
N VAL A 35 -3.90 0.47 11.22
CA VAL A 35 -4.26 -0.31 12.43
C VAL A 35 -3.04 -0.97 13.08
N PHE A 36 -1.91 -1.06 12.37
CA PHE A 36 -0.74 -1.84 12.78
C PHE A 36 -0.20 -1.46 14.16
N GLU A 37 -0.09 -0.15 14.43
CA GLU A 37 0.39 0.34 15.72
C GLU A 37 -0.53 -0.08 16.87
N LYS A 38 -1.86 -0.01 16.67
CA LYS A 38 -2.84 -0.43 17.69
C LYS A 38 -2.74 -1.93 17.96
N LEU A 39 -2.59 -2.74 16.91
CA LEU A 39 -2.40 -4.18 17.04
C LEU A 39 -1.10 -4.51 17.77
N TYR A 40 -0.02 -3.78 17.49
CA TYR A 40 1.25 -3.93 18.17
C TYR A 40 1.14 -3.56 19.66
N ALA A 41 0.56 -2.41 19.99
CA ALA A 41 0.42 -1.92 21.36
C ALA A 41 -0.44 -2.84 22.23
N ASN A 42 -1.46 -3.49 21.65
CA ASN A 42 -2.33 -4.44 22.35
C ASN A 42 -1.77 -5.88 22.37
N ASN A 43 -0.51 -6.08 21.96
CA ASN A 43 0.14 -7.39 21.88
C ASN A 43 -0.56 -8.41 20.95
N VAL A 44 -1.41 -7.94 20.03
CA VAL A 44 -2.10 -8.80 19.06
C VAL A 44 -1.13 -9.36 18.03
N LEU A 45 -0.04 -8.64 17.75
CA LEU A 45 0.99 -9.05 16.79
C LEU A 45 2.04 -10.03 17.36
N ALA A 46 1.90 -10.50 18.60
CA ALA A 46 2.82 -11.49 19.18
C ALA A 46 3.06 -12.73 18.28
N PRO A 47 2.02 -13.30 17.62
CA PRO A 47 2.20 -14.45 16.73
C PRO A 47 3.18 -14.24 15.57
N LEU A 48 3.45 -12.99 15.16
CA LEU A 48 4.45 -12.68 14.13
C LEU A 48 5.88 -13.01 14.55
N LYS A 49 6.16 -13.00 15.86
CA LYS A 49 7.48 -13.36 16.43
C LYS A 49 7.61 -14.86 16.70
N ASP A 50 6.50 -15.60 16.65
CA ASP A 50 6.41 -17.00 17.03
C ASP A 50 6.52 -17.96 15.83
N SER A 51 6.24 -19.24 16.08
CA SER A 51 6.32 -20.31 15.09
C SER A 51 5.43 -20.07 13.86
N LYS A 52 5.83 -20.62 12.71
CA LYS A 52 5.07 -20.52 11.45
C LYS A 52 3.58 -20.93 11.58
N ARG A 53 3.26 -21.87 12.49
CA ARG A 53 1.87 -22.33 12.69
C ARG A 53 0.97 -21.24 13.24
N GLN A 54 1.46 -20.41 14.17
CA GLN A 54 0.67 -19.32 14.74
C GLN A 54 0.50 -18.17 13.75
N GLN A 55 1.45 -17.99 12.84
CA GLN A 55 1.34 -16.96 11.80
C GLN A 55 0.25 -17.28 10.75
N ASP A 56 -0.19 -18.54 10.65
CA ASP A 56 -1.28 -18.96 9.77
C ASP A 56 -2.67 -18.73 10.40
N GLU A 57 -2.75 -18.33 11.67
CA GLU A 57 -4.02 -18.03 12.35
C GLU A 57 -4.62 -16.71 11.85
N LEU A 58 -5.96 -16.65 11.83
CA LEU A 58 -6.71 -15.45 11.45
C LEU A 58 -6.53 -14.36 12.50
N VAL A 59 -6.42 -13.12 12.04
CA VAL A 59 -6.39 -11.96 12.93
C VAL A 59 -7.82 -11.59 13.32
N PRO A 60 -8.14 -11.51 14.63
CA PRO A 60 -9.46 -11.10 15.10
C PRO A 60 -9.90 -9.77 14.46
N ASP A 61 -11.16 -9.65 14.05
CA ASP A 61 -11.75 -8.47 13.39
C ASP A 61 -11.20 -8.11 12.00
N PHE A 62 -10.20 -8.84 11.49
CA PHE A 62 -9.56 -8.58 10.19
C PHE A 62 -9.70 -9.75 9.20
N HIS A 63 -10.78 -10.54 9.28
CA HIS A 63 -11.05 -11.62 8.31
C HIS A 63 -11.05 -11.08 6.86
N PRO A 64 -10.39 -11.75 5.89
CA PRO A 64 -9.75 -13.08 5.98
C PRO A 64 -8.24 -13.05 6.27
N LEU A 65 -7.68 -11.95 6.77
CA LEU A 65 -6.24 -11.80 6.98
C LEU A 65 -5.72 -12.72 8.09
N ARG A 66 -4.61 -13.39 7.83
CA ARG A 66 -3.79 -14.08 8.83
C ARG A 66 -2.66 -13.18 9.29
N TYR A 67 -2.03 -13.53 10.40
CA TYR A 67 -0.88 -12.76 10.89
C TYR A 67 0.21 -12.60 9.84
N LYS A 68 0.59 -13.67 9.12
CA LYS A 68 1.60 -13.60 8.06
C LYS A 68 1.23 -12.73 6.85
N ASP A 69 -0.05 -12.38 6.69
CA ASP A 69 -0.51 -11.56 5.57
C ASP A 69 -0.31 -10.05 5.86
N PHE A 70 0.07 -9.68 7.09
CA PHE A 70 0.44 -8.31 7.42
C PHE A 70 1.76 -7.91 6.73
N PRO A 71 1.89 -6.64 6.30
CA PRO A 71 3.06 -6.17 5.59
C PRO A 71 4.24 -6.01 6.58
N VAL A 72 4.93 -7.10 6.88
CA VAL A 72 6.14 -7.10 7.70
C VAL A 72 7.36 -7.48 6.87
N SER A 73 8.53 -7.07 7.34
CA SER A 73 9.81 -7.37 6.70
C SER A 73 10.54 -8.43 7.51
N ARG A 74 11.05 -9.46 6.83
CA ARG A 74 12.00 -10.42 7.44
C ARG A 74 13.34 -9.74 7.78
N TRP A 75 13.66 -8.63 7.12
CA TRP A 75 14.96 -7.97 7.22
C TRP A 75 14.96 -6.78 8.18
N ALA A 76 13.82 -6.43 8.78
CA ALA A 76 13.71 -5.34 9.73
C ALA A 76 13.03 -5.81 11.04
N PRO A 77 13.45 -5.31 12.21
CA PRO A 77 12.73 -5.52 13.45
C PRO A 77 11.28 -5.03 13.36
N LEU A 78 10.38 -5.69 14.08
CA LEU A 78 8.97 -5.31 14.11
C LEU A 78 8.79 -3.88 14.61
N GLU A 79 9.60 -3.48 15.59
CA GLU A 79 9.61 -2.16 16.21
C GLU A 79 9.91 -1.06 15.17
N SER A 80 10.87 -1.29 14.27
CA SER A 80 11.21 -0.37 13.18
C SER A 80 10.08 -0.25 12.15
N ILE A 81 9.38 -1.34 11.88
CA ILE A 81 8.22 -1.35 10.98
C ILE A 81 7.05 -0.58 11.61
N VAL A 82 6.80 -0.76 12.91
CA VAL A 82 5.78 -0.01 13.65
C VAL A 82 6.07 1.49 13.61
N GLU A 83 7.33 1.88 13.84
CA GLU A 83 7.74 3.28 13.74
C GLU A 83 7.56 3.86 12.34
N LEU A 84 7.98 3.11 11.31
CA LEU A 84 7.79 3.50 9.91
C LEU A 84 6.30 3.72 9.59
N TYR A 85 5.44 2.79 10.01
CA TYR A 85 4.01 2.89 9.75
C TYR A 85 3.34 4.00 10.53
N ARG A 86 3.69 4.21 11.81
CA ARG A 86 3.24 5.38 12.57
C ARG A 86 3.51 6.69 11.81
N ASN A 87 4.73 6.87 11.33
CA ASN A 87 5.13 8.07 10.59
C ASN A 87 4.44 8.17 9.22
N THR A 88 4.24 7.03 8.56
CA THR A 88 3.61 6.95 7.25
C THR A 88 2.10 7.15 7.34
N VAL A 89 1.41 6.80 8.43
CA VAL A 89 -0.07 6.93 8.48
C VAL A 89 -0.54 8.24 9.10
N ASP A 90 0.32 8.96 9.81
CA ASP A 90 -0.01 10.32 10.30
C ASP A 90 -0.09 11.30 9.12
N LYS A 91 -1.32 11.56 8.66
CA LYS A 91 -1.59 12.46 7.54
C LYS A 91 -2.15 13.82 7.96
N ARG A 92 -2.06 14.18 9.25
CA ARG A 92 -2.63 15.44 9.78
C ARG A 92 -2.09 16.72 9.12
N LYS A 93 -0.92 16.65 8.49
CA LYS A 93 -0.31 17.78 7.77
C LYS A 93 -0.75 17.87 6.31
N ALA A 94 -1.42 16.85 5.77
CA ALA A 94 -1.82 16.78 4.37
C ALA A 94 -3.20 17.41 4.14
N SER A 95 -3.37 18.03 2.99
CA SER A 95 -4.65 18.56 2.52
C SER A 95 -5.52 17.49 1.87
N SER A 96 -4.91 16.44 1.32
CA SER A 96 -5.60 15.29 0.74
C SER A 96 -4.66 14.12 0.51
N VAL A 97 -5.25 12.93 0.40
CA VAL A 97 -4.55 11.70 -0.03
C VAL A 97 -5.11 11.24 -1.35
N ILE A 98 -4.21 10.92 -2.28
CA ILE A 98 -4.51 10.29 -3.55
C ILE A 98 -4.03 8.84 -3.46
N ILE A 99 -4.84 7.87 -3.87
CA ILE A 99 -4.52 6.44 -3.79
C ILE A 99 -4.67 5.80 -5.19
N ASN A 100 -3.63 5.13 -5.67
CA ASN A 100 -3.70 4.32 -6.88
C ASN A 100 -4.48 3.01 -6.61
N THR A 101 -5.81 3.08 -6.67
CA THR A 101 -6.67 1.91 -6.49
C THR A 101 -7.94 1.97 -7.33
N ALA A 102 -8.52 0.80 -7.60
CA ALA A 102 -9.85 0.63 -8.16
C ALA A 102 -10.90 0.64 -7.04
N SER A 103 -11.73 1.69 -7.00
CA SER A 103 -12.77 1.85 -5.97
C SER A 103 -13.77 0.71 -5.89
N CYS A 104 -14.06 0.05 -7.01
CA CYS A 104 -14.96 -1.11 -7.07
C CYS A 104 -14.43 -2.35 -6.34
N LEU A 105 -13.11 -2.45 -6.12
CA LEU A 105 -12.49 -3.58 -5.41
C LEU A 105 -12.28 -3.30 -3.92
N GLU A 106 -12.17 -2.03 -3.51
CA GLU A 106 -11.72 -1.65 -2.16
C GLU A 106 -12.62 -0.62 -1.47
N SER A 107 -13.91 -0.59 -1.81
CA SER A 107 -14.90 0.37 -1.29
C SER A 107 -14.97 0.44 0.24
N SER A 108 -14.89 -0.70 0.93
CA SER A 108 -14.86 -0.77 2.40
C SER A 108 -13.62 -0.10 2.97
N SER A 109 -12.43 -0.41 2.43
CA SER A 109 -11.16 0.17 2.87
C SER A 109 -11.13 1.68 2.62
N LEU A 110 -11.63 2.14 1.47
CA LEU A 110 -11.72 3.57 1.14
C LEU A 110 -12.68 4.31 2.08
N SER A 111 -13.83 3.72 2.40
CA SER A 111 -14.81 4.31 3.33
C SER A 111 -14.21 4.45 4.73
N TRP A 112 -13.48 3.42 5.19
CA TRP A 112 -12.76 3.46 6.46
C TRP A 112 -11.69 4.56 6.46
N LEU A 113 -10.87 4.65 5.41
CA LEU A 113 -9.82 5.69 5.33
C LEU A 113 -10.41 7.10 5.31
N GLN A 114 -11.51 7.31 4.59
CA GLN A 114 -12.19 8.60 4.55
C GLN A 114 -12.69 9.04 5.93
N GLN A 115 -13.13 8.10 6.77
CA GLN A 115 -13.53 8.36 8.16
C GLN A 115 -12.33 8.58 9.08
N GLN A 116 -11.27 7.79 8.95
CA GLN A 116 -10.14 7.83 9.89
C GLN A 116 -9.16 8.98 9.63
N LEU A 117 -8.98 9.39 8.38
CA LEU A 117 -8.00 10.43 8.03
C LEU A 117 -8.55 11.85 8.17
N GLU A 118 -9.89 12.00 8.19
CA GLU A 118 -10.58 13.30 8.29
C GLU A 118 -10.17 14.33 7.21
N ILE A 119 -9.58 13.86 6.11
CA ILE A 119 -9.21 14.64 4.93
C ILE A 119 -9.72 13.95 3.67
N PRO A 120 -9.87 14.65 2.53
CA PRO A 120 -10.29 14.04 1.28
C PRO A 120 -9.38 12.90 0.84
N VAL A 121 -9.97 11.75 0.52
CA VAL A 121 -9.30 10.58 -0.06
C VAL A 121 -9.78 10.37 -1.49
N TYR A 122 -8.86 10.45 -2.45
CA TYR A 122 -9.14 10.35 -3.88
C TYR A 122 -8.59 9.04 -4.46
N PRO A 123 -9.44 8.03 -4.73
CA PRO A 123 -9.01 6.85 -5.47
C PRO A 123 -8.85 7.18 -6.96
N ILE A 124 -7.62 7.21 -7.47
CA ILE A 124 -7.31 7.41 -8.90
C ILE A 124 -6.60 6.18 -9.45
N GLY A 125 -7.35 5.15 -9.79
CA GLY A 125 -6.73 3.94 -10.29
C GLY A 125 -7.66 2.95 -10.97
N PRO A 126 -7.06 1.90 -11.56
CA PRO A 126 -5.61 1.65 -11.56
C PRO A 126 -4.89 2.51 -12.61
N LEU A 127 -3.74 3.10 -12.23
CA LEU A 127 -3.04 4.10 -13.05
C LEU A 127 -2.67 3.62 -14.46
N HIS A 128 -2.37 2.33 -14.64
CA HIS A 128 -2.05 1.77 -15.96
C HIS A 128 -3.22 1.84 -16.97
N MET A 129 -4.45 2.05 -16.51
CA MET A 129 -5.62 2.23 -17.37
C MET A 129 -5.98 3.70 -17.58
N VAL A 130 -5.70 4.56 -16.60
CA VAL A 130 -6.17 5.97 -16.61
C VAL A 130 -5.08 6.97 -16.99
N ALA A 131 -3.82 6.56 -16.96
CA ALA A 131 -2.68 7.39 -17.33
C ALA A 131 -1.80 6.66 -18.36
N SER A 132 -1.43 7.38 -19.42
CA SER A 132 -0.40 6.93 -20.35
C SER A 132 0.85 7.77 -20.10
N ALA A 133 1.87 7.13 -19.55
CA ALA A 133 3.18 7.73 -19.34
C ALA A 133 4.27 6.71 -19.70
N PRO A 134 5.41 7.14 -20.25
CA PRO A 134 6.56 6.26 -20.45
C PRO A 134 6.99 5.69 -19.09
N THR A 135 6.96 4.37 -18.95
CA THR A 135 7.36 3.68 -17.71
C THR A 135 8.85 3.37 -17.67
N SER A 136 9.58 3.65 -18.74
CA SER A 136 11.00 3.36 -18.91
C SER A 136 11.68 4.49 -19.69
N LEU A 137 12.94 4.75 -19.34
CA LEU A 137 13.83 5.59 -20.14
C LEU A 137 14.43 4.85 -21.34
N LEU A 138 14.35 3.51 -21.34
CA LEU A 138 14.82 2.65 -22.42
C LEU A 138 13.69 2.41 -23.43
N GLU A 139 14.08 2.24 -24.69
CA GLU A 139 13.15 1.83 -25.75
C GLU A 139 12.53 0.46 -25.44
N GLU A 140 11.22 0.34 -25.70
CA GLU A 140 10.48 -0.89 -25.46
C GLU A 140 10.88 -1.99 -26.45
N ASN A 141 11.36 -3.12 -25.92
CA ASN A 141 11.62 -4.30 -26.72
C ASN A 141 10.33 -5.12 -26.93
N LYS A 142 9.86 -5.20 -28.18
CA LYS A 142 8.61 -5.88 -28.56
C LYS A 142 8.76 -7.37 -28.91
N SER A 143 9.97 -7.92 -28.86
CA SER A 143 10.23 -9.33 -29.21
C SER A 143 9.42 -10.33 -28.38
N CYS A 144 9.14 -10.00 -27.11
CA CYS A 144 8.30 -10.84 -26.24
C CYS A 144 6.85 -10.90 -26.74
N ILE A 145 6.30 -9.80 -27.26
CA ILE A 145 4.94 -9.74 -27.82
C ILE A 145 4.86 -10.54 -29.11
N GLU A 146 5.86 -10.41 -29.99
CA GLU A 146 5.94 -11.21 -31.22
C GLU A 146 6.03 -12.71 -30.95
N TRP A 147 6.78 -13.10 -29.91
CA TRP A 147 6.86 -14.48 -29.46
C TRP A 147 5.52 -14.97 -28.87
N LEU A 148 4.82 -14.13 -28.10
CA LEU A 148 3.50 -14.43 -27.50
C LEU A 148 2.43 -14.65 -28.57
N ASN A 149 2.43 -13.84 -29.64
CA ASN A 149 1.48 -13.96 -30.75
C ASN A 149 1.51 -15.31 -31.48
N LYS A 150 2.59 -16.09 -31.32
CA LYS A 150 2.77 -17.42 -31.91
C LYS A 150 2.34 -18.57 -30.98
N ARG A 151 1.87 -18.26 -29.76
CA ARG A 151 1.45 -19.24 -28.76
C ARG A 151 -0.06 -19.44 -28.80
N LYS A 152 -0.53 -20.58 -28.26
CA LYS A 152 -1.97 -20.80 -28.11
C LYS A 152 -2.52 -19.83 -27.05
N VAL A 153 -3.79 -19.46 -27.20
CA VAL A 153 -4.49 -18.65 -26.18
C VAL A 153 -4.40 -19.36 -24.83
N ASN A 154 -4.12 -18.61 -23.76
CA ASN A 154 -4.00 -19.09 -22.38
C ASN A 154 -2.94 -20.20 -22.16
N SER A 155 -1.88 -20.26 -22.98
CA SER A 155 -0.85 -21.31 -22.87
C SER A 155 0.50 -20.84 -22.30
N VAL A 156 0.61 -19.58 -21.87
CA VAL A 156 1.88 -18.99 -21.42
C VAL A 156 1.73 -18.51 -19.98
N ILE A 157 2.76 -18.76 -19.18
CA ILE A 157 2.88 -18.25 -17.81
C ILE A 157 3.85 -17.07 -17.84
N TYR A 158 3.40 -15.90 -17.38
CA TYR A 158 4.26 -14.75 -17.14
C TYR A 158 4.87 -14.86 -15.73
N ILE A 159 6.17 -14.62 -15.60
CA ILE A 159 6.91 -14.68 -14.34
C ILE A 159 7.70 -13.39 -14.20
N SER A 160 7.48 -12.67 -13.09
CA SER A 160 8.21 -11.48 -12.67
C SER A 160 8.17 -11.43 -11.14
N LEU A 161 9.22 -10.87 -10.51
CA LEU A 161 9.40 -10.78 -9.06
C LEU A 161 9.39 -9.32 -8.62
#